data_AF-A0AAJ6Z402-F1
#
_entry.id   AF-A0AAJ6Z402-F1
#
_cell.length_a   1.000
_cell.length_b   1.000
_cell.length_c   1.000
_cell.angle_alpha   90.00
_cell.angle_beta   90.00
_cell.angle_gamma   90.00
#
_symmetry.space_group_name_H-M   'P 1'
#
loop_
_entity.id
_entity.type
_entity.pdbx_description
1 polymer ?
#
loop_
_entity_poly.entity_id
_entity_poly.type
_entity_poly.pdbx_seq_one_letter_code
_entity_poly.pdbx_strand_id
1 'polypeptide(L)'
;MMDDEEADLREQIFHNNVREQIIFLLLFILLYLLSFMLIEKFRRRDSEDYFTADEDEVKVYRISLWLCTFALAVSLGSALLLPLSIISNEVLILYTDTYYVKWLNSSLIQGLWNHVFLFSNLSLFVFLPFAYLFSESSGFPGCRGLRGRVYETFIVLGLLGVVMLGLAYVISAWLEGDRSSIDALLSLWTYLPFLYSCVSFVGVLMLLVCTPLGFVRLFGVISGVLVKPQFLRDLNEEYYVYSFEEKTIRRRIDTSVATGAGYISPEPMYVDHGDISAPVNAARAKDVTDQHCKATPLLRLRNGALQAGLNERLERIVAMRKEVEKQRKTSSLQRNVVYPLAMLLLLALTAITVLMVLQNALELLIGIKALPLSTRQFTLGIASLSKLGWAGATLEAFLILYLHAASLTGLAGPMAALRLSPRARRTPLRKIIGACAVLVVYSTAQPLLVKILGITNFDLLGEFGRIKWLGNFKLVMLYNALFAGTVTLCLVRKFTASVRRELYNRFKWFADIFTLPEESAVIKSSLSARSSVERTMVNKDEITQNVEHLKTE
;
A
#
# COMPACT_ATOMS: atom_id res chain seq x y z
N MET A 1 39.91 -47.85 -0.87
CA MET A 1 39.98 -46.87 -1.97
C MET A 1 38.60 -46.47 -2.46
N MET A 2 37.75 -47.39 -2.96
CA MET A 2 36.33 -47.05 -3.24
C MET A 2 35.53 -46.73 -1.97
N ASP A 3 35.73 -47.49 -0.87
CA ASP A 3 35.02 -47.24 0.40
C ASP A 3 35.45 -45.91 1.07
N ASP A 4 36.67 -45.45 0.81
CA ASP A 4 37.20 -44.18 1.35
C ASP A 4 36.62 -42.97 0.59
N GLU A 5 36.47 -43.08 -0.74
CA GLU A 5 35.79 -42.04 -1.55
C GLU A 5 34.29 -41.93 -1.21
N GLU A 6 33.64 -43.04 -0.87
CA GLU A 6 32.22 -43.06 -0.48
C GLU A 6 32.00 -42.46 0.93
N ALA A 7 32.94 -42.69 1.85
CA ALA A 7 32.95 -42.04 3.16
C ALA A 7 33.13 -40.51 3.02
N ASP A 8 34.08 -40.06 2.21
CA ASP A 8 34.34 -38.64 1.95
C ASP A 8 33.12 -37.93 1.32
N LEU A 9 32.42 -38.58 0.38
CA LEU A 9 31.21 -38.04 -0.24
C LEU A 9 30.09 -37.86 0.81
N ARG A 10 29.91 -38.83 1.69
CA ARG A 10 28.88 -38.80 2.74
C ARG A 10 29.16 -37.69 3.76
N GLU A 11 30.42 -37.50 4.14
CA GLU A 11 30.83 -36.40 5.02
C GLU A 11 30.60 -35.04 4.35
N GLN A 12 30.92 -34.91 3.06
CA GLN A 12 30.67 -33.68 2.31
C GLN A 12 29.17 -33.35 2.22
N ILE A 13 28.32 -34.35 1.97
CA ILE A 13 26.85 -34.18 1.97
C ILE A 13 26.35 -33.77 3.35
N PHE A 14 26.85 -34.41 4.41
CA PHE A 14 26.48 -34.07 5.79
C PHE A 14 26.85 -32.61 6.14
N HIS A 15 28.09 -32.20 5.87
CA HIS A 15 28.53 -30.82 6.10
C HIS A 15 27.73 -29.80 5.28
N ASN A 16 27.42 -30.14 4.03
CA ASN A 16 26.56 -29.31 3.18
C ASN A 16 25.15 -29.17 3.77
N ASN A 17 24.53 -30.26 4.23
CA ASN A 17 23.20 -30.23 4.84
C ASN A 17 23.19 -29.43 6.16
N VAL A 18 24.15 -29.68 7.06
CA VAL A 18 24.29 -28.92 8.32
C VAL A 18 24.42 -27.43 8.04
N ARG A 19 25.27 -27.05 7.08
CA ARG A 19 25.40 -25.66 6.64
C ARG A 19 24.07 -25.10 6.13
N GLU A 20 23.38 -25.80 5.23
CA GLU A 20 22.10 -25.34 4.66
C GLU A 20 21.08 -25.07 5.78
N GLN A 21 20.98 -25.98 6.76
CA GLN A 21 20.10 -25.80 7.91
C GLN A 21 20.49 -24.63 8.81
N ILE A 22 21.79 -24.39 9.03
CA ILE A 22 22.26 -23.23 9.79
C ILE A 22 21.86 -21.93 9.08
N ILE A 23 22.02 -21.86 7.76
CA ILE A 23 21.64 -20.67 6.98
C ILE A 23 20.13 -20.44 7.06
N PHE A 24 19.33 -21.48 6.92
CA PHE A 24 17.87 -21.38 7.05
C PHE A 24 17.45 -20.91 8.45
N LEU A 25 18.08 -21.44 9.49
CA LEU A 25 17.80 -21.06 10.87
C LEU A 25 18.16 -19.58 11.13
N LEU A 26 19.31 -19.12 10.66
CA LEU A 26 19.71 -17.72 10.79
C LEU A 26 18.76 -16.77 10.04
N LEU A 27 18.41 -17.10 8.80
CA LEU A 27 17.45 -16.34 8.00
C LEU A 27 16.08 -16.31 8.68
N PHE A 28 15.63 -17.45 9.20
CA PHE A 28 14.36 -17.57 9.89
C PHE A 28 14.33 -16.74 11.18
N ILE A 29 15.40 -16.76 11.99
CA ILE A 29 15.52 -15.93 13.19
C ILE A 29 15.44 -14.45 12.84
N LEU A 30 16.14 -14.01 11.78
CA LEU A 30 16.08 -12.62 11.32
C LEU A 30 14.65 -12.22 10.93
N LEU A 31 13.98 -13.04 10.12
CA LEU A 31 12.59 -12.79 9.69
C LEU A 31 11.62 -12.83 10.88
N TYR A 32 11.84 -13.70 11.86
CA TYR A 32 11.06 -13.78 13.07
C TYR A 32 11.20 -12.53 13.94
N LEU A 33 12.42 -12.03 14.13
CA LEU A 33 12.67 -10.78 14.86
C LEU A 33 12.03 -9.59 14.16
N LEU A 34 12.17 -9.47 12.84
CA LEU A 34 11.51 -8.42 12.07
C LEU A 34 9.98 -8.49 12.20
N SER A 35 9.42 -9.69 12.15
CA SER A 35 7.99 -9.93 12.33
C SER A 35 7.50 -9.59 13.74
N PHE A 36 8.29 -9.92 14.75
CA PHE A 36 8.02 -9.55 16.14
C PHE A 36 8.00 -8.04 16.33
N MET A 37 9.00 -7.33 15.79
CA MET A 37 9.05 -5.86 15.81
C MET A 37 7.86 -5.22 15.08
N LEU A 38 7.43 -5.81 13.96
CA LEU A 38 6.24 -5.35 13.23
C LEU A 38 4.97 -5.53 14.06
N ILE A 39 4.76 -6.72 14.64
CA ILE A 39 3.58 -6.99 15.47
C ILE A 39 3.57 -6.11 16.71
N GLU A 40 4.72 -5.90 17.35
CA GLU A 40 4.82 -5.02 18.51
C GLU A 40 4.46 -3.56 18.19
N LYS A 41 4.80 -3.07 16.99
CA LYS A 41 4.41 -1.73 16.52
C LYS A 41 2.89 -1.57 16.38
N PHE A 42 2.18 -2.63 16.00
CA PHE A 42 0.72 -2.60 15.82
C PHE A 42 -0.07 -3.01 17.08
N ARG A 43 0.53 -3.83 17.94
CA ARG A 43 -0.05 -4.37 19.18
C ARG A 43 -0.56 -3.28 20.11
N ARG A 44 -1.77 -3.47 20.66
CA ARG A 44 -2.34 -2.64 21.72
C ARG A 44 -1.56 -2.81 23.02
N ARG A 45 -1.05 -1.71 23.58
CA ARG A 45 -0.26 -1.73 24.83
C ARG A 45 -1.13 -1.84 26.09
N ASP A 46 -2.35 -1.31 26.05
CA ASP A 46 -3.29 -1.28 27.19
C ASP A 46 -3.83 -2.66 27.63
N SER A 47 -3.55 -3.76 26.91
CA SER A 47 -4.08 -5.07 27.33
C SER A 47 -3.29 -5.68 28.48
N GLU A 48 -2.02 -5.28 28.68
CA GLU A 48 -1.21 -5.81 29.78
C GLU A 48 -1.80 -5.42 31.16
N ASP A 49 -2.50 -4.30 31.26
CA ASP A 49 -3.13 -3.85 32.50
C ASP A 49 -4.46 -4.58 32.81
N TYR A 50 -5.16 -5.11 31.79
CA TYR A 50 -6.46 -5.80 31.94
C TYR A 50 -6.32 -7.28 32.32
N PHE A 51 -5.21 -7.93 31.94
CA PHE A 51 -4.93 -9.35 32.22
C PHE A 51 -4.16 -9.57 33.53
N THR A 52 -3.93 -8.53 34.33
CA THR A 52 -3.16 -8.60 35.59
C THR A 52 -3.79 -9.52 36.66
N ALA A 53 -5.04 -9.95 36.50
CA ALA A 53 -5.73 -10.84 37.45
C ALA A 53 -5.54 -12.34 37.19
N ASP A 54 -5.17 -12.77 35.97
CA ASP A 54 -5.02 -14.19 35.61
C ASP A 54 -3.72 -14.46 34.82
N GLU A 55 -2.73 -15.00 35.52
CA GLU A 55 -1.42 -15.42 34.98
C GLU A 55 -1.54 -16.37 33.78
N ASP A 56 -2.58 -17.20 33.74
CA ASP A 56 -2.76 -18.17 32.65
C ASP A 56 -3.27 -17.51 31.37
N GLU A 57 -4.08 -16.45 31.46
CA GLU A 57 -4.53 -15.66 30.30
C GLU A 57 -3.37 -14.90 29.64
N VAL A 58 -2.45 -14.36 30.44
CA VAL A 58 -1.25 -13.69 29.94
C VAL A 58 -0.37 -14.68 29.16
N LYS A 59 -0.20 -15.91 29.67
CA LYS A 59 0.59 -16.95 28.98
C LYS A 59 -0.07 -17.38 27.67
N VAL A 60 -1.39 -17.60 27.68
CA VAL A 60 -2.18 -17.94 26.47
C VAL A 60 -1.99 -16.87 25.40
N TYR A 61 -2.12 -15.60 25.78
CA TYR A 61 -1.93 -14.47 24.87
C TYR A 61 -0.52 -14.44 24.27
N ARG A 62 0.53 -14.64 25.08
CA ARG A 62 1.93 -14.65 24.62
C ARG A 62 2.19 -15.80 23.64
N ILE A 63 1.68 -16.99 23.92
CA ILE A 63 1.83 -18.16 23.05
C ILE A 63 1.11 -17.94 21.71
N SER A 64 -0.14 -17.47 21.73
CA SER A 64 -0.88 -17.15 20.49
C SER A 64 -0.18 -16.05 19.69
N LEU A 65 0.46 -15.08 20.36
CA LEU A 65 1.25 -14.04 19.69
C LEU A 65 2.52 -14.62 19.04
N TRP A 66 3.24 -15.52 19.71
CA TRP A 66 4.41 -16.20 19.12
C TRP A 66 4.05 -17.04 17.87
N LEU A 67 2.86 -17.65 17.86
CA LEU A 67 2.35 -18.34 16.68
C LEU A 67 1.99 -17.38 15.54
N CYS A 68 1.43 -16.21 15.86
CA CYS A 68 1.18 -15.16 14.87
C CYS A 68 2.48 -14.58 14.30
N THR A 69 3.50 -14.39 15.13
CA THR A 69 4.82 -13.91 14.68
C THR A 69 5.50 -14.94 13.80
N PHE A 70 5.36 -16.23 14.10
CA PHE A 70 5.81 -17.32 13.23
C PHE A 70 5.11 -17.25 11.86
N ALA A 71 3.78 -17.16 11.84
CA ALA A 71 3.00 -17.08 10.60
C ALA A 71 3.39 -15.85 9.75
N LEU A 72 3.60 -14.70 10.39
CA LEU A 72 4.04 -13.48 9.71
C LEU A 72 5.47 -13.62 9.16
N ALA A 73 6.38 -14.26 9.88
CA ALA A 73 7.75 -14.51 9.43
C ALA A 73 7.78 -15.40 8.17
N VAL A 74 6.95 -16.45 8.16
CA VAL A 74 6.78 -17.32 6.98
C VAL A 74 6.16 -16.56 5.81
N SER A 75 5.18 -15.67 6.07
CA SER A 75 4.63 -14.79 5.04
C SER A 75 5.70 -13.86 4.46
N LEU A 76 6.54 -13.21 5.28
CA LEU A 76 7.62 -12.38 4.76
C LEU A 76 8.68 -13.20 4.00
N GLY A 77 8.99 -14.40 4.50
CA GLY A 77 9.88 -15.35 3.83
C GLY A 77 9.37 -15.73 2.44
N SER A 78 8.09 -16.06 2.31
CA SER A 78 7.44 -16.40 1.04
C SER A 78 7.43 -15.23 0.04
N ALA A 79 7.21 -14.00 0.51
CA ALA A 79 7.20 -12.81 -0.35
C ALA A 79 8.60 -12.46 -0.90
N LEU A 80 9.64 -12.65 -0.08
CA LEU A 80 11.02 -12.32 -0.43
C LEU A 80 11.74 -13.45 -1.17
N LEU A 81 11.19 -14.66 -1.15
CA LEU A 81 11.86 -15.85 -1.68
C LEU A 81 12.17 -15.75 -3.16
N LEU A 82 11.20 -15.29 -3.96
CA LEU A 82 11.38 -15.13 -5.40
C LEU A 82 12.41 -14.05 -5.78
N PRO A 83 12.34 -12.79 -5.29
CA PRO A 83 13.35 -11.79 -5.62
C PRO A 83 14.73 -12.15 -5.07
N LEU A 84 14.82 -12.76 -3.88
CA LEU A 84 16.10 -13.26 -3.35
C LEU A 84 16.68 -14.36 -4.26
N SER A 85 15.86 -15.31 -4.73
CA SER A 85 16.34 -16.37 -5.61
C SER A 85 16.90 -15.84 -6.94
N ILE A 86 16.28 -14.80 -7.51
CA ILE A 86 16.74 -14.15 -8.75
C ILE A 86 18.07 -13.43 -8.51
N ILE A 87 18.15 -12.62 -7.44
CA ILE A 87 19.37 -11.91 -7.07
C ILE A 87 20.49 -12.91 -6.78
N SER A 88 20.19 -13.97 -6.05
CA SER A 88 21.11 -15.06 -5.73
C SER A 88 21.66 -15.74 -7.00
N ASN A 89 20.82 -16.01 -7.99
CA ASN A 89 21.25 -16.60 -9.26
C ASN A 89 22.19 -15.66 -10.03
N GLU A 90 21.89 -14.36 -10.10
CA GLU A 90 22.76 -13.41 -10.81
C GLU A 90 24.07 -13.14 -10.05
N VAL A 91 24.05 -13.11 -8.71
CA VAL A 91 25.29 -13.01 -7.90
C VAL A 91 26.20 -14.22 -8.14
N LEU A 92 25.64 -15.41 -8.29
CA LEU A 92 26.39 -16.62 -8.62
C LEU A 92 27.05 -16.54 -10.01
N ILE A 93 26.37 -15.92 -10.98
CA ILE A 93 26.89 -15.70 -12.34
C ILE A 93 27.95 -14.59 -12.37
N LEU A 94 27.77 -13.51 -11.59
CA LEU A 94 28.68 -12.36 -11.52
C LEU A 94 29.97 -12.66 -10.76
N TYR A 95 29.93 -13.53 -9.76
CA TYR A 95 31.06 -13.83 -8.86
C TYR A 95 31.39 -15.33 -8.86
N THR A 96 31.93 -15.83 -9.97
CA THR A 96 32.34 -17.24 -10.12
C THR A 96 33.53 -17.63 -9.24
N ASP A 97 34.43 -16.67 -8.98
CA ASP A 97 35.76 -16.98 -8.43
C ASP A 97 35.88 -16.75 -6.91
N THR A 98 34.83 -16.21 -6.27
CA THR A 98 34.88 -15.87 -4.85
C THR A 98 34.44 -17.04 -3.98
N TYR A 99 35.30 -17.49 -3.07
CA TYR A 99 35.00 -18.59 -2.14
C TYR A 99 33.69 -18.41 -1.37
N TYR A 100 33.34 -17.17 -1.00
CA TYR A 100 32.12 -16.85 -0.25
C TYR A 100 30.81 -17.07 -1.05
N VAL A 101 30.84 -17.01 -2.38
CA VAL A 101 29.64 -17.14 -3.22
C VAL A 101 29.33 -18.62 -3.54
N LYS A 102 30.34 -19.50 -3.43
CA LYS A 102 30.18 -20.96 -3.61
C LYS A 102 29.28 -21.63 -2.57
N TRP A 103 28.95 -20.94 -1.48
CA TRP A 103 28.02 -21.42 -0.45
C TRP A 103 26.56 -21.30 -0.91
N LEU A 104 26.29 -20.47 -1.93
CA LEU A 104 24.97 -20.21 -2.48
C LEU A 104 24.65 -21.20 -3.61
N ASN A 105 24.25 -22.41 -3.21
CA ASN A 105 23.95 -23.49 -4.16
C ASN A 105 22.47 -23.51 -4.58
N SER A 106 22.22 -24.13 -5.74
CA SER A 106 20.86 -24.45 -6.22
C SER A 106 20.08 -25.33 -5.21
N SER A 107 20.77 -26.26 -4.53
CA SER A 107 20.19 -27.10 -3.47
C SER A 107 19.65 -26.28 -2.30
N LEU A 108 20.39 -25.26 -1.86
CA LEU A 108 19.99 -24.35 -0.78
C LEU A 108 18.72 -23.59 -1.17
N ILE A 109 18.64 -23.05 -2.39
CA ILE A 109 17.47 -22.27 -2.82
C ILE A 109 16.24 -23.19 -2.92
N GLN A 110 16.37 -24.37 -3.53
CA GLN A 110 15.27 -25.35 -3.58
C GLN A 110 14.84 -25.81 -2.18
N GLY A 111 15.79 -26.03 -1.28
CA GLY A 111 15.53 -26.36 0.12
C GLY A 111 14.73 -25.26 0.82
N LEU A 112 15.06 -23.99 0.58
CA LEU A 112 14.34 -22.83 1.13
C LEU A 112 12.89 -22.77 0.63
N TRP A 113 12.67 -22.98 -0.67
CA TRP A 113 11.32 -23.05 -1.27
C TRP A 113 10.47 -24.13 -0.58
N ASN A 114 11.04 -25.32 -0.39
CA ASN A 114 10.33 -26.44 0.24
C ASN A 114 10.01 -26.18 1.72
N HIS A 115 10.94 -25.60 2.49
CA HIS A 115 10.69 -25.26 3.89
C HIS A 115 9.62 -24.17 4.04
N VAL A 116 9.67 -23.12 3.22
CA VAL A 116 8.66 -22.06 3.25
C VAL A 116 7.30 -22.57 2.79
N PHE A 117 7.25 -23.48 1.82
CA PHE A 117 6.02 -24.17 1.46
C PHE A 117 5.44 -24.99 2.62
N LEU A 118 6.26 -25.82 3.27
CA LEU A 118 5.84 -26.62 4.43
C LEU A 118 5.34 -25.72 5.57
N PHE A 119 6.13 -24.71 5.94
CA PHE A 119 5.79 -23.81 7.05
C PHE A 119 4.59 -22.93 6.75
N SER A 120 4.35 -22.54 5.50
CA SER A 120 3.18 -21.73 5.14
C SER A 120 1.90 -22.54 5.27
N ASN A 121 1.89 -23.78 4.78
CA ASN A 121 0.76 -24.69 4.96
C ASN A 121 0.54 -25.03 6.45
N LEU A 122 1.62 -25.31 7.20
CA LEU A 122 1.53 -25.55 8.64
C LEU A 122 0.97 -24.32 9.38
N SER A 123 1.39 -23.12 8.99
CA SER A 123 0.89 -21.88 9.62
C SER A 123 -0.58 -21.64 9.35
N LEU A 124 -1.06 -21.91 8.13
CA LEU A 124 -2.43 -21.65 7.71
C LEU A 124 -3.40 -22.67 8.29
N PHE A 125 -3.06 -23.96 8.26
CA PHE A 125 -3.98 -25.03 8.68
C PHE A 125 -3.85 -25.42 10.15
N VAL A 126 -2.71 -25.18 10.79
CA VAL A 126 -2.46 -25.59 12.18
C VAL A 126 -2.29 -24.40 13.09
N PHE A 127 -1.27 -23.55 12.89
CA PHE A 127 -0.90 -22.54 13.88
C PHE A 127 -1.91 -21.40 14.03
N LEU A 128 -2.46 -20.86 12.93
CA LEU A 128 -3.41 -19.75 12.99
C LEU A 128 -4.79 -20.17 13.54
N PRO A 129 -5.39 -21.30 13.12
CA PRO A 129 -6.61 -21.82 13.73
C PRO A 129 -6.41 -22.18 15.20
N PHE A 130 -5.27 -22.80 15.54
CA PHE A 130 -4.91 -23.08 16.93
C PHE A 130 -4.81 -21.79 17.75
N ALA A 131 -4.10 -20.76 17.27
CA ALA A 131 -3.96 -19.49 17.99
C ALA A 131 -5.30 -18.79 18.24
N TYR A 132 -6.24 -18.91 17.30
CA TYR A 132 -7.60 -18.40 17.45
C TYR A 132 -8.40 -19.18 18.48
N LEU A 133 -8.48 -20.50 18.34
CA LEU A 133 -9.20 -21.37 19.27
C LEU A 133 -8.61 -21.31 20.68
N PHE A 134 -7.29 -21.21 20.81
CA PHE A 134 -6.60 -21.09 22.10
C PHE A 134 -6.86 -19.77 22.80
N SER A 135 -7.06 -18.69 22.04
CA SER A 135 -7.48 -17.42 22.62
C SER A 135 -8.95 -17.41 23.08
N GLU A 136 -9.77 -18.32 22.57
CA GLU A 136 -11.21 -18.42 22.92
C GLU A 136 -11.50 -19.53 23.95
N SER A 137 -10.62 -20.52 24.09
CA SER A 137 -10.83 -21.67 24.98
C SER A 137 -10.88 -21.27 26.46
N SER A 138 -11.91 -21.73 27.16
CA SER A 138 -12.08 -21.54 28.61
C SER A 138 -11.46 -22.66 29.45
N GLY A 139 -11.24 -23.84 28.86
CA GLY A 139 -10.75 -25.06 29.48
C GLY A 139 -11.89 -26.01 29.88
N PHE A 140 -11.66 -27.32 29.80
CA PHE A 140 -12.65 -28.32 30.23
C PHE A 140 -12.92 -28.25 31.74
N PRO A 141 -14.19 -28.46 32.17
CA PRO A 141 -14.55 -28.55 33.58
C PRO A 141 -13.94 -29.82 34.19
N GLY A 142 -12.74 -29.70 34.79
CA GLY A 142 -12.04 -30.80 35.45
C GLY A 142 -10.52 -30.67 35.43
N CYS A 143 -9.95 -30.06 34.39
CA CYS A 143 -8.51 -29.79 34.27
C CYS A 143 -8.25 -28.29 34.49
N ARG A 144 -7.83 -27.89 35.69
CA ARG A 144 -7.49 -26.48 35.96
C ARG A 144 -6.19 -26.08 35.28
N GLY A 145 -6.17 -24.86 34.73
CA GLY A 145 -4.99 -24.19 34.17
C GLY A 145 -4.76 -24.42 32.67
N LEU A 146 -3.59 -23.99 32.20
CA LEU A 146 -3.18 -23.97 30.78
C LEU A 146 -3.41 -25.31 30.04
N ARG A 147 -3.13 -26.45 30.69
CA ARG A 147 -3.23 -27.78 30.06
C ARG A 147 -4.66 -28.12 29.63
N GLY A 148 -5.67 -27.75 30.43
CA GLY A 148 -7.08 -27.98 30.10
C GLY A 148 -7.51 -27.22 28.84
N ARG A 149 -7.05 -25.97 28.69
CA ARG A 149 -7.27 -25.14 27.50
C ARG A 149 -6.57 -25.73 26.27
N VAL A 150 -5.33 -26.18 26.42
CA VAL A 150 -4.59 -26.84 25.33
C VAL A 150 -5.32 -28.10 24.84
N TYR A 151 -5.78 -28.97 25.75
CA TYR A 151 -6.55 -30.15 25.32
C TYR A 151 -7.86 -29.80 24.61
N GLU A 152 -8.61 -28.81 25.11
CA GLU A 152 -9.82 -28.31 24.45
C GLU A 152 -9.52 -27.86 23.03
N THR A 153 -8.50 -27.03 22.85
CA THR A 153 -8.14 -26.53 21.52
C THR A 153 -7.71 -27.63 20.55
N PHE A 154 -6.92 -28.61 20.99
CA PHE A 154 -6.53 -29.71 20.11
C PHE A 154 -7.72 -30.58 19.71
N ILE A 155 -8.66 -30.82 20.63
CA ILE A 155 -9.88 -31.58 20.32
C ILE A 155 -10.76 -30.80 19.34
N VAL A 156 -10.99 -29.51 19.59
CA VAL A 156 -11.80 -28.66 18.70
C VAL A 156 -11.12 -28.49 17.33
N LEU A 157 -9.79 -28.34 17.30
CA LEU A 157 -9.03 -28.27 16.05
C LEU A 157 -9.09 -29.58 15.27
N GLY A 158 -8.98 -30.73 15.97
CA GLY A 158 -9.15 -32.05 15.36
C GLY A 158 -10.54 -32.24 14.76
N LEU A 159 -11.59 -31.84 15.50
CA LEU A 159 -12.97 -31.89 15.03
C LEU A 159 -13.21 -30.97 13.83
N LEU A 160 -12.66 -29.75 13.85
CA LEU A 160 -12.66 -28.84 12.71
C LEU A 160 -11.95 -29.45 11.50
N GLY A 161 -10.82 -30.12 11.70
CA GLY A 161 -10.10 -30.85 10.66
C GLY A 161 -10.94 -31.94 10.01
N VAL A 162 -11.63 -32.75 10.81
CA VAL A 162 -12.55 -33.79 10.32
C VAL A 162 -13.70 -33.19 9.50
N VAL A 163 -14.29 -32.08 9.97
CA VAL A 163 -15.34 -31.36 9.23
C VAL A 163 -14.82 -30.83 7.90
N MET A 164 -13.63 -30.24 7.88
CA MET A 164 -13.01 -29.72 6.66
C MET A 164 -12.71 -30.84 5.65
N LEU A 165 -12.23 -32.00 6.12
CA LEU A 165 -12.02 -33.19 5.29
C LEU A 165 -13.36 -33.74 4.76
N GLY A 166 -14.41 -33.76 5.59
CA GLY A 166 -15.76 -34.16 5.17
C GLY A 166 -16.35 -33.23 4.10
N LEU A 167 -16.19 -31.91 4.24
CA LEU A 167 -16.60 -30.94 3.23
C LEU A 167 -15.79 -31.10 1.94
N ALA A 168 -14.47 -31.30 2.04
CA ALA A 168 -13.62 -31.54 0.88
C ALA A 168 -14.04 -32.82 0.13
N TYR A 169 -14.42 -33.88 0.86
CA TYR A 169 -14.97 -35.09 0.27
C TYR A 169 -16.26 -34.81 -0.51
N VAL A 170 -17.21 -34.07 0.09
CA VAL A 170 -18.46 -33.69 -0.60
C VAL A 170 -18.18 -32.90 -1.86
N ILE A 171 -17.26 -31.93 -1.82
CA ILE A 171 -16.85 -31.14 -2.99
C ILE A 171 -16.21 -32.03 -4.06
N SER A 172 -15.33 -32.96 -3.67
CA SER A 172 -14.67 -33.87 -4.60
C SER A 172 -15.64 -34.84 -5.26
N ALA A 173 -16.61 -35.37 -4.52
CA ALA A 173 -17.66 -36.24 -5.06
C ALA A 173 -18.60 -35.50 -6.02
N TRP A 174 -18.74 -34.18 -5.85
CA TRP A 174 -19.52 -33.33 -6.76
C TRP A 174 -18.76 -33.00 -8.05
N LEU A 175 -17.42 -32.95 -8.00
CA LEU A 175 -16.57 -32.54 -9.13
C LEU A 175 -16.10 -33.74 -9.98
N GLU A 176 -15.60 -34.80 -9.34
CA GLU A 176 -15.20 -36.05 -9.97
C GLU A 176 -16.07 -37.17 -9.37
N GLY A 177 -16.96 -37.74 -10.18
CA GLY A 177 -17.83 -38.85 -9.80
C GLY A 177 -17.10 -40.19 -9.57
N ASP A 178 -15.85 -40.18 -9.10
CA ASP A 178 -15.02 -41.37 -8.91
C ASP A 178 -15.08 -41.90 -7.46
N ARG A 179 -15.30 -43.23 -7.36
CA ARG A 179 -15.67 -43.95 -6.15
C ARG A 179 -14.49 -44.45 -5.28
N SER A 180 -13.25 -44.02 -5.53
CA SER A 180 -12.04 -44.50 -4.84
C SER A 180 -11.42 -43.49 -3.87
N SER A 181 -12.24 -42.63 -3.26
CA SER A 181 -11.79 -41.45 -2.50
C SER A 181 -11.70 -41.64 -0.97
N ILE A 182 -12.08 -42.81 -0.42
CA ILE A 182 -12.00 -43.07 1.04
C ILE A 182 -10.57 -43.37 1.49
N ASP A 183 -9.82 -44.16 0.73
CA ASP A 183 -8.38 -44.39 1.00
C ASP A 183 -7.54 -43.13 0.75
N ALA A 184 -7.98 -42.29 -0.20
CA ALA A 184 -7.43 -40.96 -0.34
C ALA A 184 -7.69 -40.13 0.93
N LEU A 185 -8.93 -40.14 1.48
CA LEU A 185 -9.45 -39.35 2.63
C LEU A 185 -8.58 -39.42 3.89
N LEU A 186 -8.01 -40.60 4.18
CA LEU A 186 -7.16 -40.83 5.35
C LEU A 186 -5.69 -40.48 5.10
N SER A 187 -5.26 -40.32 3.85
CA SER A 187 -3.91 -39.86 3.51
C SER A 187 -3.80 -38.33 3.60
N LEU A 188 -3.80 -37.82 4.83
CA LEU A 188 -3.62 -36.39 5.20
C LEU A 188 -2.48 -35.70 4.41
N TRP A 189 -1.41 -36.44 4.12
CA TRP A 189 -0.25 -35.96 3.36
C TRP A 189 -0.55 -35.74 1.86
N THR A 190 -1.44 -36.53 1.26
CA THR A 190 -1.82 -36.44 -0.16
C THR A 190 -2.79 -35.28 -0.42
N TYR A 191 -3.53 -34.82 0.59
CA TYR A 191 -4.44 -33.67 0.47
C TYR A 191 -3.78 -32.31 0.61
N LEU A 192 -2.59 -32.24 1.22
CA LEU A 192 -1.88 -30.99 1.45
C LEU A 192 -1.67 -30.18 0.14
N PRO A 193 -1.31 -30.81 -1.00
CA PRO A 193 -1.24 -30.13 -2.29
C PRO A 193 -2.60 -29.65 -2.85
N PHE A 194 -3.70 -30.37 -2.58
CA PHE A 194 -5.04 -29.97 -3.04
C PHE A 194 -5.55 -28.75 -2.26
N LEU A 195 -5.44 -28.79 -0.93
CA LEU A 195 -5.79 -27.67 -0.06
C LEU A 195 -4.97 -26.43 -0.41
N TYR A 196 -3.67 -26.63 -0.65
CA TYR A 196 -2.80 -25.55 -1.13
C TYR A 196 -3.26 -24.99 -2.48
N SER A 197 -3.69 -25.84 -3.43
CA SER A 197 -4.24 -25.40 -4.72
C SER A 197 -5.49 -24.52 -4.55
N CYS A 198 -6.40 -24.87 -3.65
CA CYS A 198 -7.58 -24.05 -3.36
C CYS A 198 -7.21 -22.70 -2.73
N VAL A 199 -6.34 -22.71 -1.72
CA VAL A 199 -5.83 -21.50 -1.06
C VAL A 199 -5.13 -20.59 -2.07
N SER A 200 -4.27 -21.16 -2.90
CA SER A 200 -3.53 -20.46 -3.93
C SER A 200 -4.47 -19.84 -4.99
N PHE A 201 -5.49 -20.57 -5.45
CA PHE A 201 -6.49 -20.05 -6.39
C PHE A 201 -7.21 -18.82 -5.81
N VAL A 202 -7.65 -18.90 -4.55
CA VAL A 202 -8.26 -17.76 -3.83
C VAL A 202 -7.27 -16.60 -3.71
N GLY A 203 -6.00 -16.88 -3.37
CA GLY A 203 -4.96 -15.87 -3.27
C GLY A 203 -4.66 -15.18 -4.61
N VAL A 204 -4.61 -15.92 -5.72
CA VAL A 204 -4.37 -15.39 -7.07
C VAL A 204 -5.55 -14.51 -7.54
N LEU A 205 -6.79 -14.90 -7.22
CA LEU A 205 -7.97 -14.07 -7.46
C LEU A 205 -7.95 -12.79 -6.61
N MET A 206 -7.55 -12.90 -5.34
CA MET A 206 -7.38 -11.75 -4.46
C MET A 206 -6.33 -10.79 -5.03
N LEU A 207 -5.20 -11.30 -5.52
CA LEU A 207 -4.14 -10.53 -6.16
C LEU A 207 -4.63 -9.85 -7.45
N LEU A 208 -5.48 -10.50 -8.25
CA LEU A 208 -6.05 -9.93 -9.48
C LEU A 208 -6.83 -8.64 -9.20
N VAL A 209 -7.58 -8.61 -8.09
CA VAL A 209 -8.37 -7.44 -7.70
C VAL A 209 -7.51 -6.41 -6.96
N CYS A 210 -6.65 -6.86 -6.05
CA CYS A 210 -5.88 -5.97 -5.18
C CYS A 210 -4.76 -5.23 -5.92
N THR A 211 -4.08 -5.87 -6.88
CA THR A 211 -2.93 -5.28 -7.59
C THR A 211 -3.28 -4.02 -8.41
N PRO A 212 -4.31 -4.02 -9.29
CA PRO A 212 -4.68 -2.80 -10.03
C PRO A 212 -5.17 -1.68 -9.12
N LEU A 213 -5.94 -2.00 -8.08
CA LEU A 213 -6.34 -1.03 -7.03
C LEU A 213 -5.10 -0.49 -6.29
N GLY A 214 -4.13 -1.36 -6.06
CA GLY A 214 -2.83 -1.08 -5.48
C GLY A 214 -2.06 -0.03 -6.25
N PHE A 215 -1.94 -0.16 -7.58
CA PHE A 215 -1.28 0.84 -8.40
C PHE A 215 -1.88 2.24 -8.22
N VAL A 216 -3.21 2.38 -8.27
CA VAL A 216 -3.89 3.67 -8.02
C VAL A 216 -3.51 4.25 -6.66
N ARG A 217 -3.56 3.41 -5.62
CA ARG A 217 -3.32 3.83 -4.24
C ARG A 217 -1.87 4.14 -3.99
N LEU A 218 -0.93 3.38 -4.58
CA LEU A 218 0.50 3.59 -4.47
C LEU A 218 0.88 4.97 -5.01
N PHE A 219 0.33 5.37 -6.16
CA PHE A 219 0.44 6.75 -6.66
C PHE A 219 -0.06 7.78 -5.63
N GLY A 220 -1.18 7.50 -4.94
CA GLY A 220 -1.71 8.40 -3.91
C GLY A 220 -0.87 8.44 -2.63
N VAL A 221 -0.35 7.31 -2.18
CA VAL A 221 0.52 7.18 -1.00
C VAL A 221 1.84 7.88 -1.25
N ILE A 222 2.48 7.64 -2.40
CA ILE A 222 3.72 8.33 -2.79
C ILE A 222 3.46 9.84 -2.91
N SER A 223 2.32 10.26 -3.48
CA SER A 223 1.92 11.67 -3.52
C SER A 223 1.61 12.30 -2.16
N GLY A 224 1.25 11.50 -1.16
CA GLY A 224 0.99 11.96 0.21
C GLY A 224 2.25 11.98 1.08
N VAL A 225 3.15 11.02 0.88
CA VAL A 225 4.42 10.89 1.60
C VAL A 225 5.46 11.86 1.06
N LEU A 226 5.53 12.08 -0.26
CA LEU A 226 6.38 13.11 -0.82
C LEU A 226 5.65 14.44 -0.83
N VAL A 227 6.29 15.44 -0.22
CA VAL A 227 5.81 16.83 -0.23
C VAL A 227 5.66 17.28 -1.67
N LYS A 228 4.47 17.76 -2.02
CA LYS A 228 4.17 18.26 -3.37
C LYS A 228 5.20 19.32 -3.79
N PRO A 229 5.63 19.32 -5.07
CA PRO A 229 6.57 20.31 -5.57
C PRO A 229 5.96 21.71 -5.47
N GLN A 230 6.82 22.73 -5.41
CA GLN A 230 6.42 24.13 -5.27
C GLN A 230 5.44 24.57 -6.36
N PHE A 231 5.53 24.00 -7.57
CA PHE A 231 4.63 24.26 -8.69
C PHE A 231 3.15 23.91 -8.42
N LEU A 232 2.87 22.90 -7.58
CA LEU A 232 1.51 22.48 -7.25
C LEU A 232 1.02 23.06 -5.92
N ARG A 233 1.92 23.51 -5.05
CA ARG A 233 1.61 24.04 -3.71
C ARG A 233 2.74 24.95 -3.24
N ASP A 234 2.50 26.26 -3.21
CA ASP A 234 3.46 27.21 -2.66
C ASP A 234 3.38 27.22 -1.13
N LEU A 235 4.31 26.50 -0.49
CA LEU A 235 4.39 26.43 0.97
C LEU A 235 4.79 27.77 1.60
N ASN A 236 5.44 28.67 0.86
CA ASN A 236 5.76 29.99 1.40
C ASN A 236 4.48 30.81 1.54
N GLU A 237 3.67 30.86 0.50
CA GLU A 237 2.36 31.52 0.52
C GLU A 237 1.48 30.93 1.62
N GLU A 238 1.36 29.60 1.69
CA GLU A 238 0.53 28.93 2.69
C GLU A 238 1.04 29.15 4.13
N TYR A 239 2.36 29.18 4.35
CA TYR A 239 2.93 29.55 5.64
C TYR A 239 2.57 30.98 6.04
N TYR A 240 2.62 31.93 5.09
CA TYR A 240 2.25 33.31 5.36
C TYR A 240 0.75 33.44 5.64
N VAL A 241 -0.11 32.74 4.90
CA VAL A 241 -1.55 32.68 5.16
C VAL A 241 -1.82 32.21 6.59
N TYR A 242 -1.29 31.05 6.99
CA TYR A 242 -1.50 30.56 8.37
C TYR A 242 -0.89 31.48 9.43
N SER A 243 0.26 32.10 9.15
CA SER A 243 0.90 33.07 10.05
C SER A 243 0.03 34.33 10.24
N PHE A 244 -0.60 34.81 9.17
CA PHE A 244 -1.52 35.95 9.25
C PHE A 244 -2.83 35.58 9.93
N GLU A 245 -3.39 34.40 9.66
CA GLU A 245 -4.59 33.92 10.36
C GLU A 245 -4.33 33.73 11.86
N GLU A 246 -3.21 33.11 12.23
CA GLU A 246 -2.81 32.92 13.64
C GLU A 246 -2.71 34.26 14.37
N LYS A 247 -2.05 35.26 13.77
CA LYS A 247 -1.96 36.62 14.33
C LYS A 247 -3.33 37.29 14.45
N THR A 248 -4.19 37.09 13.45
CA THR A 248 -5.54 37.65 13.44
C THR A 248 -6.40 37.05 14.55
N ILE A 249 -6.36 35.73 14.73
CA ILE A 249 -7.11 35.03 15.79
C ILE A 249 -6.58 35.41 17.18
N ARG A 250 -5.25 35.47 17.37
CA ARG A 250 -4.66 35.93 18.64
C ARG A 250 -5.14 37.32 19.02
N ARG A 251 -5.05 38.29 18.09
CA ARG A 251 -5.55 39.65 18.32
C ARG A 251 -7.03 39.67 18.68
N ARG A 252 -7.85 38.83 18.05
CA ARG A 252 -9.29 38.72 18.36
C ARG A 252 -9.53 38.18 19.76
N ILE A 253 -8.76 37.17 20.19
CA ILE A 253 -8.82 36.65 21.56
C ILE A 253 -8.41 37.76 22.55
N ASP A 254 -7.29 38.43 22.33
CA ASP A 254 -6.80 39.50 23.21
C ASP A 254 -7.80 40.65 23.33
N THR A 255 -8.43 41.03 22.21
CA THR A 255 -9.48 42.06 22.19
C THR A 255 -10.72 41.61 22.95
N SER A 256 -11.14 40.34 22.78
CA SER A 256 -12.30 39.79 23.50
C SER A 256 -12.06 39.70 25.02
N VAL A 257 -10.82 39.41 25.43
CA VAL A 257 -10.40 39.42 26.84
C VAL A 257 -10.37 40.83 27.40
N ALA A 258 -9.86 41.80 26.63
CA ALA A 258 -9.73 43.19 27.08
C ALA A 258 -11.07 43.94 27.16
N THR A 259 -11.99 43.69 26.23
CA THR A 259 -13.28 44.42 26.14
C THR A 259 -14.44 43.69 26.82
N GLY A 260 -14.29 42.39 27.13
CA GLY A 260 -15.39 41.55 27.65
C GLY A 260 -16.56 41.36 26.67
N ALA A 261 -16.47 41.92 25.47
CA ALA A 261 -17.51 41.90 24.44
C ALA A 261 -17.26 40.75 23.46
N GLY A 262 -18.18 39.79 23.41
CA GLY A 262 -18.08 38.60 22.55
C GLY A 262 -18.56 38.79 21.12
N TYR A 263 -18.30 39.93 20.47
CA TYR A 263 -18.68 40.18 19.07
C TYR A 263 -17.52 40.72 18.23
N ILE A 264 -17.43 40.24 16.99
CA ILE A 264 -16.36 40.57 16.03
C ILE A 264 -16.78 41.81 15.24
N SER A 265 -16.14 42.95 15.50
CA SER A 265 -16.28 44.16 14.70
C SER A 265 -14.89 44.75 14.39
N PRO A 266 -14.60 45.12 13.14
CA PRO A 266 -15.44 44.92 11.95
C PRO A 266 -15.50 43.44 11.52
N GLU A 267 -16.59 43.06 10.85
CA GLU A 267 -16.69 41.74 10.22
C GLU A 267 -15.54 41.55 9.21
N PRO A 268 -14.96 40.34 9.13
CA PRO A 268 -13.92 40.07 8.15
C PRO A 268 -14.42 40.41 6.74
N MET A 269 -13.57 41.07 5.96
CA MET A 269 -13.83 41.45 4.56
C MET A 269 -14.03 40.24 3.63
N TYR A 270 -13.79 39.03 4.16
CA TYR A 270 -13.99 37.74 3.51
C TYR A 270 -14.97 36.89 4.33
N VAL A 271 -15.82 36.14 3.65
CA VAL A 271 -16.81 35.26 4.27
C VAL A 271 -16.10 34.05 4.89
N ASP A 272 -16.34 33.81 6.18
CA ASP A 272 -15.82 32.63 6.90
C ASP A 272 -16.57 31.38 6.45
N HIS A 273 -16.16 30.81 5.32
CA HIS A 273 -16.49 29.44 4.96
C HIS A 273 -15.71 28.56 5.93
N GLY A 274 -16.38 27.90 6.87
CA GLY A 274 -15.79 27.17 8.01
C GLY A 274 -14.75 26.08 7.71
N ASP A 275 -14.25 25.98 6.47
CA ASP A 275 -13.25 25.04 5.99
C ASP A 275 -12.16 25.74 5.15
N ILE A 276 -11.31 26.55 5.76
CA ILE A 276 -10.05 27.02 5.13
C ILE A 276 -8.92 26.04 5.49
N SER A 277 -9.10 24.77 5.10
CA SER A 277 -7.98 23.84 4.96
C SER A 277 -7.95 23.18 3.58
N ALA A 278 -8.77 23.66 2.65
CA ALA A 278 -8.68 23.27 1.25
C ALA A 278 -7.79 24.28 0.48
N PRO A 279 -6.76 23.83 -0.25
CA PRO A 279 -5.97 24.70 -1.11
C PRO A 279 -6.89 25.38 -2.14
N VAL A 280 -6.52 26.61 -2.54
CA VAL A 280 -7.23 27.52 -3.46
C VAL A 280 -7.78 26.86 -4.75
N ASN A 281 -7.29 25.68 -5.13
CA ASN A 281 -7.72 24.92 -6.30
C ASN A 281 -8.90 23.96 -6.09
N ALA A 282 -9.50 23.89 -4.89
CA ALA A 282 -10.62 22.98 -4.61
C ALA A 282 -12.01 23.57 -4.91
N ALA A 283 -12.11 24.82 -5.39
CA ALA A 283 -13.38 25.45 -5.71
C ALA A 283 -14.15 24.82 -6.91
N ARG A 284 -13.60 23.77 -7.56
CA ARG A 284 -14.20 23.17 -8.77
C ARG A 284 -14.40 21.66 -8.74
N ALA A 285 -14.48 21.04 -7.57
CA ALA A 285 -14.90 19.66 -7.43
C ALA A 285 -16.14 19.57 -6.52
N LYS A 286 -17.28 20.08 -7.02
CA LYS A 286 -18.58 19.55 -6.61
C LYS A 286 -18.73 18.21 -7.30
N ASP A 287 -18.60 17.13 -6.55
CA ASP A 287 -19.55 16.02 -6.64
C ASP A 287 -19.27 14.92 -5.59
N VAL A 288 -20.38 14.58 -4.90
CA VAL A 288 -20.69 13.28 -4.28
C VAL A 288 -20.18 13.03 -2.85
N THR A 289 -21.14 13.21 -1.93
CA THR A 289 -21.32 12.61 -0.58
C THR A 289 -20.16 12.70 0.41
N ASP A 290 -20.22 13.71 1.28
CA ASP A 290 -20.04 13.45 2.71
C ASP A 290 -20.94 14.36 3.53
N GLN A 291 -21.87 13.73 4.23
CA GLN A 291 -22.95 14.37 4.99
C GLN A 291 -22.54 14.30 6.47
N HIS A 292 -21.48 15.02 6.85
CA HIS A 292 -21.11 15.15 8.25
C HIS A 292 -20.44 16.50 8.54
N CYS A 293 -21.01 17.20 9.51
CA CYS A 293 -20.55 18.45 10.12
C CYS A 293 -20.60 19.72 9.25
N LYS A 294 -21.82 20.27 9.07
CA LYS A 294 -21.98 21.73 8.91
C LYS A 294 -21.50 22.40 10.21
N ALA A 295 -20.21 22.74 10.30
CA ALA A 295 -19.68 23.51 11.41
C ALA A 295 -20.39 24.88 11.43
N THR A 296 -21.06 25.19 12.53
CA THR A 296 -21.67 26.51 12.74
C THR A 296 -20.59 27.58 12.55
N PRO A 297 -20.84 28.63 11.74
CA PRO A 297 -19.87 29.69 11.53
C PRO A 297 -19.52 30.30 12.89
N LEU A 298 -18.23 30.37 13.23
CA LEU A 298 -17.75 30.87 14.53
C LEU A 298 -18.28 32.27 14.82
N LEU A 299 -18.56 33.04 13.77
CA LEU A 299 -19.19 34.37 13.79
C LEU A 299 -20.57 34.41 14.46
N ARG A 300 -21.24 33.26 14.65
CA ARG A 300 -22.58 33.17 15.26
C ARG A 300 -22.55 32.81 16.75
N LEU A 301 -21.38 32.43 17.28
CA LEU A 301 -21.19 32.10 18.69
C LEU A 301 -21.01 33.39 19.50
N ARG A 302 -21.52 33.42 20.73
CA ARG A 302 -21.37 34.56 21.66
C ARG A 302 -20.62 34.15 22.92
N ASN A 303 -19.91 35.11 23.52
CA ASN A 303 -19.29 35.01 24.85
C ASN A 303 -18.31 33.82 24.99
N GLY A 304 -18.39 33.05 26.07
CA GLY A 304 -17.45 31.96 26.35
C GLY A 304 -17.40 30.86 25.28
N ALA A 305 -18.50 30.61 24.56
CA ALA A 305 -18.52 29.66 23.44
C ALA A 305 -17.72 30.16 22.22
N LEU A 306 -17.71 31.49 22.00
CA LEU A 306 -16.86 32.12 20.99
C LEU A 306 -15.39 32.00 21.36
N GLN A 307 -15.04 32.28 22.63
CA GLN A 307 -13.66 32.19 23.12
C GLN A 307 -13.12 30.76 23.03
N ALA A 308 -13.93 29.76 23.41
CA ALA A 308 -13.58 28.35 23.27
C ALA A 308 -13.39 27.96 21.79
N GLY A 309 -14.28 28.39 20.89
CA GLY A 309 -14.18 28.13 19.45
C GLY A 309 -12.98 28.81 18.78
N LEU A 310 -12.62 30.04 19.18
CA LEU A 310 -11.41 30.72 18.70
C LEU A 310 -10.15 30.02 19.19
N ASN A 311 -10.11 29.58 20.45
CA ASN A 311 -8.98 28.83 20.99
C ASN A 311 -8.78 27.50 20.27
N GLU A 312 -9.86 26.74 20.02
CA GLU A 312 -9.79 25.50 19.26
C GLU A 312 -9.30 25.72 17.81
N ARG A 313 -9.77 26.79 17.16
CA ARG A 313 -9.30 27.16 15.82
C ARG A 313 -7.84 27.63 15.83
N LEU A 314 -7.42 28.37 16.87
CA LEU A 314 -6.03 28.78 17.05
C LEU A 314 -5.11 27.56 17.17
N GLU A 315 -5.47 26.57 17.97
CA GLU A 315 -4.71 25.32 18.10
C GLU A 315 -4.58 24.60 16.76
N ARG A 316 -5.68 24.49 16.00
CA ARG A 316 -5.66 23.89 14.65
C ARG A 316 -4.74 24.66 13.70
N ILE A 317 -4.82 25.98 13.64
CA ILE A 317 -3.98 26.79 12.73
C ILE A 317 -2.51 26.72 13.15
N VAL A 318 -2.21 26.75 14.44
CA VAL A 318 -0.84 26.58 14.95
C VAL A 318 -0.28 25.21 14.58
N ALA A 319 -1.09 24.14 14.67
CA ALA A 319 -0.69 22.80 14.24
C ALA A 319 -0.40 22.75 12.73
N MET A 320 -1.29 23.33 11.91
CA MET A 320 -1.11 23.41 10.45
C MET A 320 0.13 24.22 10.06
N ARG A 321 0.37 25.38 10.71
CA ARG A 321 1.58 26.19 10.48
C ARG A 321 2.85 25.42 10.81
N LYS A 322 2.89 24.71 11.95
CA LYS A 322 4.05 23.89 12.33
C LYS A 322 4.32 22.77 11.33
N GLU A 323 3.27 22.14 10.80
CA GLU A 323 3.41 21.12 9.76
C GLU A 323 3.96 21.72 8.45
N VAL A 324 3.43 22.86 8.00
CA VAL A 324 3.93 23.56 6.81
C VAL A 324 5.37 24.05 7.01
N GLU A 325 5.72 24.55 8.20
CA GLU A 325 7.08 24.96 8.52
C GLU A 325 8.07 23.79 8.46
N LYS A 326 7.66 22.61 8.97
CA LYS A 326 8.43 21.37 8.85
C LYS A 326 8.61 20.97 7.39
N GLN A 327 7.55 21.05 6.58
CA GLN A 327 7.61 20.77 5.14
C GLN A 327 8.49 21.77 4.38
N ARG A 328 8.49 23.05 4.77
CA ARG A 328 9.34 24.10 4.19
C ARG A 328 10.83 23.87 4.45
N LYS A 329 11.19 23.31 5.61
CA LYS A 329 12.59 22.98 5.97
C LYS A 329 13.16 21.79 5.18
N THR A 330 12.33 21.03 4.47
CA THR A 330 12.82 19.95 3.58
C THR A 330 13.45 20.53 2.32
N SER A 331 14.53 19.91 1.82
CA SER A 331 15.35 20.50 0.76
C SER A 331 14.56 20.69 -0.55
N SER A 332 14.80 21.82 -1.23
CA SER A 332 14.14 22.15 -2.50
C SER A 332 14.46 21.13 -3.61
N LEU A 333 15.67 20.58 -3.61
CA LEU A 333 16.10 19.52 -4.53
C LEU A 333 15.32 18.22 -4.32
N GLN A 334 15.10 17.81 -3.07
CA GLN A 334 14.29 16.63 -2.76
C GLN A 334 12.86 16.80 -3.30
N ARG A 335 12.31 18.01 -3.30
CA ARG A 335 10.92 18.25 -3.70
C ARG A 335 10.75 18.41 -5.20
N ASN A 336 11.63 19.17 -5.85
CA ASN A 336 11.50 19.47 -7.27
C ASN A 336 12.06 18.36 -8.16
N VAL A 337 12.92 17.47 -7.64
CA VAL A 337 13.48 16.35 -8.42
C VAL A 337 12.91 15.01 -7.96
N VAL A 338 12.87 14.71 -6.66
CA VAL A 338 12.49 13.36 -6.20
C VAL A 338 11.00 13.08 -6.40
N TYR A 339 10.12 14.07 -6.23
CA TYR A 339 8.68 13.88 -6.50
C TYR A 339 8.38 13.52 -7.96
N PRO A 340 8.79 14.32 -8.97
CA PRO A 340 8.52 13.97 -10.36
C PRO A 340 9.29 12.73 -10.80
N LEU A 341 10.52 12.51 -10.31
CA LEU A 341 11.29 11.31 -10.61
C LEU A 341 10.62 10.05 -10.04
N ALA A 342 10.15 10.07 -8.79
CA ALA A 342 9.43 8.95 -8.19
C ALA A 342 8.09 8.67 -8.90
N MET A 343 7.37 9.72 -9.30
CA MET A 343 6.13 9.60 -10.07
C MET A 343 6.37 9.00 -11.45
N LEU A 344 7.42 9.44 -12.14
CA LEU A 344 7.84 8.94 -13.45
C LEU A 344 8.35 7.49 -13.35
N LEU A 345 9.13 7.17 -12.32
CA LEU A 345 9.59 5.82 -12.05
C LEU A 345 8.40 4.88 -11.81
N LEU A 346 7.42 5.30 -11.01
CA LEU A 346 6.21 4.50 -10.76
C LEU A 346 5.43 4.26 -12.05
N LEU A 347 5.28 5.30 -12.88
CA LEU A 347 4.63 5.19 -14.18
C LEU A 347 5.40 4.24 -15.11
N ALA A 348 6.72 4.39 -15.20
CA ALA A 348 7.57 3.53 -16.00
C ALA A 348 7.46 2.07 -15.56
N LEU A 349 7.54 1.79 -14.26
CA LEU A 349 7.36 0.44 -13.72
C LEU A 349 5.98 -0.12 -14.05
N THR A 350 4.89 0.65 -13.87
CA THR A 350 3.54 0.18 -14.29
C THR A 350 3.45 -0.09 -15.79
N ALA A 351 4.00 0.79 -16.63
CA ALA A 351 3.96 0.61 -18.07
C ALA A 351 4.75 -0.63 -18.49
N ILE A 352 5.94 -0.84 -17.92
CA ILE A 352 6.76 -2.04 -18.14
C ILE A 352 6.01 -3.29 -17.69
N THR A 353 5.34 -3.30 -16.52
CA THR A 353 4.53 -4.46 -16.11
C THR A 353 3.45 -4.80 -17.12
N VAL A 354 2.72 -3.80 -17.63
CA VAL A 354 1.65 -4.03 -18.61
C VAL A 354 2.21 -4.53 -19.93
N LEU A 355 3.32 -3.96 -20.41
CA LEU A 355 3.98 -4.39 -21.63
C LEU A 355 4.47 -5.84 -21.53
N MET A 356 5.08 -6.23 -20.40
CA MET A 356 5.52 -7.61 -20.18
C MET A 356 4.33 -8.59 -20.17
N VAL A 357 3.24 -8.23 -19.49
CA VAL A 357 2.03 -9.09 -19.46
C VAL A 357 1.38 -9.20 -20.84
N LEU A 358 1.32 -8.10 -21.60
CA LEU A 358 0.80 -8.11 -22.97
C LEU A 358 1.68 -8.97 -23.89
N GLN A 359 3.00 -8.83 -23.81
CA GLN A 359 3.93 -9.67 -24.56
C GLN A 359 3.75 -11.14 -24.21
N ASN A 360 3.68 -11.48 -22.92
CA ASN A 360 3.45 -12.86 -22.47
C ASN A 360 2.09 -13.40 -22.95
N ALA A 361 1.03 -12.59 -22.89
CA ALA A 361 -0.29 -12.97 -23.38
C ALA A 361 -0.29 -13.22 -24.90
N LEU A 362 0.44 -12.41 -25.68
CA LEU A 362 0.62 -12.60 -27.11
C LEU A 362 1.45 -13.86 -27.42
N GLU A 363 2.55 -14.08 -26.71
CA GLU A 363 3.38 -15.29 -26.86
C GLU A 363 2.61 -16.58 -26.55
N LEU A 364 1.74 -16.54 -25.53
CA LEU A 364 0.79 -17.60 -25.21
C LEU A 364 -0.26 -17.79 -26.31
N LEU A 365 -0.82 -16.70 -26.85
CA LEU A 365 -1.85 -16.75 -27.89
C LEU A 365 -1.34 -17.29 -29.23
N ILE A 366 -0.10 -16.94 -29.61
CA ILE A 366 0.55 -17.42 -30.84
C ILE A 366 1.02 -18.88 -30.68
N GLY A 367 1.09 -19.40 -29.45
CA GLY A 367 1.50 -20.77 -29.16
C GLY A 367 3.03 -20.99 -29.19
N ILE A 368 3.82 -19.91 -29.19
CA ILE A 368 5.29 -19.97 -29.18
C ILE A 368 5.82 -20.30 -27.79
N LYS A 369 5.10 -19.90 -26.73
CA LYS A 369 5.45 -20.16 -25.34
C LYS A 369 4.57 -21.26 -24.76
N ALA A 370 5.19 -22.24 -24.12
CA ALA A 370 4.46 -23.28 -23.39
C ALA A 370 3.66 -22.66 -22.24
N LEU A 371 2.54 -23.29 -21.90
CA LEU A 371 1.81 -23.01 -20.66
C LEU A 371 2.79 -23.03 -19.47
N PRO A 372 2.48 -22.36 -18.34
CA PRO A 372 3.29 -22.39 -17.12
C PRO A 372 3.36 -23.79 -16.44
N LEU A 373 3.09 -24.86 -17.17
CA LEU A 373 3.28 -26.26 -16.83
C LEU A 373 4.76 -26.63 -17.00
N SER A 374 5.48 -26.72 -15.88
CA SER A 374 6.67 -27.53 -15.65
C SER A 374 7.55 -27.82 -16.88
N THR A 375 8.01 -26.79 -17.59
CA THR A 375 8.99 -26.99 -18.66
C THR A 375 10.38 -26.69 -18.14
N ARG A 376 11.09 -27.79 -17.86
CA ARG A 376 12.53 -27.94 -17.57
C ARG A 376 12.99 -27.33 -16.25
N GLN A 377 13.48 -28.23 -15.37
CA GLN A 377 14.41 -27.92 -14.30
C GLN A 377 15.54 -27.07 -14.89
N PHE A 378 15.45 -25.75 -14.74
CA PHE A 378 16.57 -24.88 -15.08
C PHE A 378 17.63 -25.09 -14.01
N THR A 379 18.76 -25.65 -14.44
CA THR A 379 20.00 -25.64 -13.68
C THR A 379 20.41 -24.18 -13.50
N LEU A 380 20.28 -23.66 -12.27
CA LEU A 380 20.72 -22.33 -11.90
C LEU A 380 22.19 -22.12 -12.31
N GLY A 381 22.52 -20.91 -12.78
CA GLY A 381 23.90 -20.51 -13.08
C GLY A 381 24.40 -20.70 -14.52
N ILE A 382 23.57 -21.12 -15.50
CA ILE A 382 24.05 -21.33 -16.89
C ILE A 382 23.65 -20.20 -17.86
N ALA A 383 22.56 -19.48 -17.62
CA ALA A 383 22.14 -18.35 -18.45
C ALA A 383 21.47 -17.26 -17.61
N SER A 384 21.70 -15.99 -17.98
CA SER A 384 21.02 -14.85 -17.35
C SER A 384 19.51 -14.91 -17.63
N LEU A 385 18.72 -14.62 -16.60
CA LEU A 385 17.26 -14.83 -16.60
C LEU A 385 16.51 -13.94 -17.58
N SER A 386 17.14 -12.84 -18.00
CA SER A 386 16.60 -11.90 -18.97
C SER A 386 17.45 -11.90 -20.24
N LYS A 387 16.81 -11.73 -21.40
CA LYS A 387 17.50 -11.55 -22.70
C LYS A 387 18.47 -10.35 -22.70
N LEU A 388 18.37 -9.48 -21.68
CA LEU A 388 19.17 -8.27 -21.46
C LEU A 388 20.33 -8.46 -20.44
N GLY A 389 20.60 -9.69 -19.98
CA GLY A 389 21.66 -9.96 -18.99
C GLY A 389 21.29 -9.54 -17.55
N TRP A 390 22.32 -9.31 -16.71
CA TRP A 390 22.18 -8.98 -15.27
C TRP A 390 21.28 -7.76 -15.01
N ALA A 391 21.27 -6.78 -15.92
CA ALA A 391 20.42 -5.60 -15.83
C ALA A 391 18.92 -5.93 -15.98
N GLY A 392 18.59 -6.91 -16.82
CA GLY A 392 17.20 -7.37 -16.97
C GLY A 392 16.72 -8.19 -15.78
N ALA A 393 17.56 -9.08 -15.24
CA ALA A 393 17.23 -9.88 -14.07
C ALA A 393 17.08 -9.02 -12.79
N THR A 394 17.92 -8.00 -12.62
CA THR A 394 17.74 -7.01 -11.55
C THR A 394 16.45 -6.21 -11.72
N LEU A 395 16.12 -5.79 -12.94
CA LEU A 395 14.84 -5.15 -13.25
C LEU A 395 13.64 -6.05 -12.93
N GLU A 396 13.70 -7.34 -13.25
CA GLU A 396 12.66 -8.32 -12.91
C GLU A 396 12.48 -8.46 -11.39
N ALA A 397 13.57 -8.56 -10.63
CA ALA A 397 13.53 -8.59 -9.17
C ALA A 397 12.91 -7.31 -8.59
N PHE A 398 13.28 -6.13 -9.11
CA PHE A 398 12.66 -4.86 -8.74
C PHE A 398 11.18 -4.82 -9.11
N LEU A 399 10.78 -5.38 -10.25
CA LEU A 399 9.39 -5.44 -10.69
C LEU A 399 8.55 -6.33 -9.78
N ILE A 400 9.10 -7.46 -9.31
CA ILE A 400 8.43 -8.33 -8.34
C ILE A 400 8.23 -7.62 -6.99
N LEU A 401 9.28 -6.96 -6.48
CA LEU A 401 9.18 -6.17 -5.24
C LEU A 401 8.16 -5.02 -5.38
N TYR A 402 8.16 -4.39 -6.55
CA TYR A 402 7.18 -3.36 -6.90
C TYR A 402 5.74 -3.92 -6.91
N LEU A 403 5.54 -5.08 -7.54
CA LEU A 403 4.24 -5.76 -7.61
C LEU A 403 3.75 -6.16 -6.21
N HIS A 404 4.65 -6.65 -5.35
CA HIS A 404 4.36 -6.95 -3.95
C HIS A 404 3.92 -5.68 -3.20
N ALA A 405 4.69 -4.60 -3.27
CA ALA A 405 4.33 -3.34 -2.61
C ALA A 405 3.00 -2.78 -3.12
N ALA A 406 2.78 -2.80 -4.44
CA ALA A 406 1.53 -2.37 -5.05
C ALA A 406 0.35 -3.20 -4.53
N SER A 407 0.44 -4.52 -4.58
CA SER A 407 -0.66 -5.39 -4.16
C SER A 407 -0.89 -5.38 -2.63
N LEU A 408 0.13 -5.13 -1.81
CA LEU A 408 -0.01 -4.91 -0.35
C LEU A 408 -0.75 -3.59 -0.05
N THR A 409 -0.46 -2.51 -0.79
CA THR A 409 -1.21 -1.25 -0.65
C THR A 409 -2.66 -1.37 -1.15
N GLY A 410 -2.90 -2.23 -2.14
CA GLY A 410 -4.24 -2.61 -2.59
C GLY A 410 -5.02 -3.37 -1.52
N LEU A 411 -4.36 -4.34 -0.89
CA LEU A 411 -4.90 -5.22 0.17
C LEU A 411 -5.39 -4.44 1.40
N ALA A 412 -4.83 -3.26 1.68
CA ALA A 412 -5.28 -2.40 2.77
C ALA A 412 -6.78 -2.03 2.69
N GLY A 413 -7.36 -1.96 1.48
CA GLY A 413 -8.78 -1.65 1.27
C GLY A 413 -9.70 -2.78 1.70
N PRO A 414 -9.57 -3.97 1.09
CA PRO A 414 -10.27 -5.17 1.54
C PRO A 414 -10.08 -5.45 3.03
N MET A 415 -8.86 -5.33 3.57
CA MET A 415 -8.62 -5.48 5.01
C MET A 415 -9.39 -4.46 5.86
N ALA A 416 -9.54 -3.22 5.39
CA ALA A 416 -10.36 -2.21 6.07
C ALA A 416 -11.86 -2.56 6.00
N ALA A 417 -12.35 -3.04 4.86
CA ALA A 417 -13.73 -3.50 4.69
C ALA A 417 -14.05 -4.69 5.62
N LEU A 418 -13.11 -5.62 5.76
CA LEU A 418 -13.17 -6.76 6.68
C LEU A 418 -12.93 -6.37 8.15
N ARG A 419 -12.71 -5.08 8.46
CA ARG A 419 -12.36 -4.56 9.81
C ARG A 419 -11.11 -5.21 10.44
N LEU A 420 -10.25 -5.80 9.61
CA LEU A 420 -8.98 -6.45 9.96
C LEU A 420 -7.76 -5.51 9.85
N SER A 421 -7.93 -4.30 9.30
CA SER A 421 -6.84 -3.35 9.13
C SER A 421 -6.15 -3.04 10.47
N PRO A 422 -4.82 -3.27 10.58
CA PRO A 422 -4.11 -3.05 11.82
C PRO A 422 -3.96 -1.55 12.08
N ARG A 423 -4.53 -1.06 13.19
CA ARG A 423 -4.35 0.31 13.65
C ARG A 423 -3.25 0.35 14.71
N ALA A 424 -2.25 1.20 14.49
CA ALA A 424 -1.12 1.35 15.39
C ALA A 424 -1.59 1.47 16.85
N ARG A 425 -1.06 0.60 17.72
CA ARG A 425 -1.29 0.54 19.16
C ARG A 425 -2.73 0.29 19.60
N ARG A 426 -3.61 -0.23 18.73
CA ARG A 426 -5.04 -0.45 19.06
C ARG A 426 -5.63 -1.77 18.53
N THR A 427 -4.82 -2.71 18.04
CA THR A 427 -5.34 -3.98 17.51
C THR A 427 -5.53 -5.04 18.60
N PRO A 428 -6.73 -5.66 18.72
CA PRO A 428 -6.93 -6.85 19.51
C PRO A 428 -6.36 -8.09 18.80
N LEU A 429 -5.98 -9.12 19.57
CA LEU A 429 -5.34 -10.35 19.08
C LEU A 429 -6.08 -11.02 17.92
N ARG A 430 -7.40 -11.17 18.02
CA ARG A 430 -8.25 -11.73 16.94
C ARG A 430 -8.08 -11.05 15.58
N LYS A 431 -7.88 -9.72 15.56
CA LYS A 431 -7.63 -8.98 14.31
C LYS A 431 -6.22 -9.21 13.79
N ILE A 432 -5.25 -9.42 14.68
CA ILE A 432 -3.87 -9.76 14.32
C ILE A 432 -3.85 -11.16 13.69
N ILE A 433 -4.50 -12.16 14.30
CA ILE A 433 -4.62 -13.51 13.75
C ILE A 433 -5.25 -13.48 12.35
N GLY A 434 -6.39 -12.79 12.20
CA GLY A 434 -7.06 -12.65 10.91
C GLY A 434 -6.22 -11.92 9.85
N ALA A 435 -5.49 -10.86 10.24
CA ALA A 435 -4.58 -10.17 9.32
C ALA A 435 -3.40 -11.07 8.90
N CYS A 436 -2.80 -11.81 9.82
CA CYS A 436 -1.74 -12.78 9.52
C CYS A 436 -2.23 -13.87 8.57
N ALA A 437 -3.44 -14.41 8.77
CA ALA A 437 -4.03 -15.40 7.86
C ALA A 437 -4.19 -14.87 6.44
N VAL A 438 -4.72 -13.65 6.29
CA VAL A 438 -4.86 -13.01 4.97
C VAL A 438 -3.50 -12.77 4.32
N LEU A 439 -2.50 -12.32 5.09
CA LEU A 439 -1.15 -12.08 4.58
C LEU A 439 -0.45 -13.36 4.13
N VAL A 440 -0.60 -14.47 4.86
CA VAL A 440 -0.05 -15.79 4.47
C VAL A 440 -0.69 -16.27 3.16
N VAL A 441 -2.02 -16.23 3.05
CA VAL A 441 -2.74 -16.61 1.81
C VAL A 441 -2.27 -15.75 0.63
N TYR A 442 -2.15 -14.44 0.85
CA TYR A 442 -1.70 -13.50 -0.16
C TYR A 442 -0.24 -13.78 -0.59
N SER A 443 0.66 -13.99 0.36
CA SER A 443 2.08 -14.20 0.07
C SER A 443 2.35 -15.51 -0.66
N THR A 444 1.64 -16.58 -0.29
CA THR A 444 1.79 -17.89 -0.92
C THR A 444 1.32 -17.90 -2.38
N ALA A 445 0.41 -16.99 -2.76
CA ALA A 445 -0.08 -16.85 -4.12
C ALA A 445 0.79 -15.92 -5.00
N GLN A 446 1.70 -15.15 -4.42
CA GLN A 446 2.50 -14.16 -5.15
C GLN A 446 3.50 -14.77 -6.14
N PRO A 447 4.27 -15.83 -5.82
CA PRO A 447 5.12 -16.50 -6.81
C PRO A 447 4.34 -17.00 -8.03
N LEU A 448 3.12 -17.48 -7.79
CA LEU A 448 2.23 -17.97 -8.83
C LEU A 448 1.68 -16.84 -9.69
N LEU A 449 1.36 -15.69 -9.09
CA LEU A 449 0.99 -14.48 -9.84
C LEU A 449 2.09 -14.09 -10.82
N VAL A 450 3.33 -13.95 -10.36
CA VAL A 450 4.47 -13.52 -11.21
C VAL A 450 4.68 -14.49 -12.37
N LYS A 451 4.50 -15.80 -12.13
CA LYS A 451 4.56 -16.83 -13.17
C LYS A 451 3.40 -16.77 -14.15
N ILE A 452 2.16 -16.59 -13.68
CA ILE A 452 0.98 -16.47 -14.55
C ILE A 452 1.09 -15.24 -15.46
N LEU A 453 1.54 -14.11 -14.92
CA LEU A 453 1.81 -12.89 -15.67
C LEU A 453 2.96 -13.04 -16.67
N GLY A 454 3.85 -14.02 -16.43
CA GLY A 454 5.05 -14.26 -17.25
C GLY A 454 6.09 -13.16 -17.11
N ILE A 455 6.16 -12.51 -15.95
CA ILE A 455 7.20 -11.51 -15.64
C ILE A 455 8.57 -12.18 -15.53
N THR A 456 8.63 -13.40 -14.98
CA THR A 456 9.88 -14.16 -14.85
C THR A 456 9.72 -15.57 -15.39
N ASN A 457 10.76 -16.08 -16.05
CA ASN A 457 10.82 -17.48 -16.52
C ASN A 457 11.42 -18.44 -15.48
N PHE A 458 11.71 -17.94 -14.27
CA PHE A 458 12.36 -18.71 -13.22
C PHE A 458 11.42 -19.78 -12.65
N ASP A 459 11.76 -21.06 -12.89
CA ASP A 459 10.94 -22.22 -12.50
C ASP A 459 11.58 -23.04 -11.37
N LEU A 460 11.79 -22.43 -10.20
CA LEU A 460 12.17 -23.13 -8.96
C LEU A 460 10.97 -23.59 -8.12
N LEU A 461 9.80 -23.65 -8.76
CA LEU A 461 8.53 -23.83 -8.09
C LEU A 461 8.27 -25.26 -7.63
N GLY A 462 9.22 -26.19 -7.62
CA GLY A 462 9.09 -27.52 -6.99
C GLY A 462 7.66 -28.11 -7.04
N GLU A 463 7.08 -28.37 -5.87
CA GLU A 463 5.70 -28.90 -5.71
C GLU A 463 4.58 -27.94 -6.14
N PHE A 464 4.82 -26.63 -6.27
CA PHE A 464 3.85 -25.66 -6.79
C PHE A 464 3.52 -25.91 -8.27
N GLY A 465 4.35 -26.67 -9.00
CA GLY A 465 4.08 -27.15 -10.37
C GLY A 465 3.02 -28.24 -10.48
N ARG A 466 2.61 -28.89 -9.37
CA ARG A 466 1.55 -29.92 -9.34
C ARG A 466 0.13 -29.36 -9.43
N ILE A 467 -0.03 -28.04 -9.52
CA ILE A 467 -1.34 -27.39 -9.58
C ILE A 467 -1.95 -27.62 -10.97
N LYS A 468 -2.85 -28.61 -11.08
CA LYS A 468 -3.53 -29.02 -12.32
C LYS A 468 -4.22 -27.86 -13.06
N TRP A 469 -4.75 -26.88 -12.31
CA TRP A 469 -5.43 -25.71 -12.86
C TRP A 469 -4.53 -24.80 -13.72
N LEU A 470 -3.23 -24.73 -13.41
CA LEU A 470 -2.28 -23.88 -14.15
C LEU A 470 -2.06 -24.35 -15.60
N GLY A 471 -2.47 -25.59 -15.91
CA GLY A 471 -2.48 -26.15 -17.26
C GLY A 471 -3.66 -25.72 -18.13
N ASN A 472 -4.66 -25.03 -17.58
CA ASN A 472 -5.79 -24.58 -18.37
C ASN A 472 -5.47 -23.24 -19.07
N PHE A 473 -5.15 -23.34 -20.37
CA PHE A 473 -4.85 -22.20 -21.22
C PHE A 473 -5.91 -21.08 -21.15
N LYS A 474 -7.19 -21.45 -21.19
CA LYS A 474 -8.28 -20.45 -21.17
C LYS A 474 -8.24 -19.62 -19.90
N LEU A 475 -7.91 -20.23 -18.77
CA LEU A 475 -7.90 -19.54 -17.49
C LEU A 475 -6.67 -18.65 -17.34
N VAL A 476 -5.49 -19.14 -17.70
CA VAL A 476 -4.25 -18.33 -17.71
C VAL A 476 -4.40 -17.13 -18.64
N MET A 477 -4.94 -17.33 -19.84
CA MET A 477 -5.20 -16.26 -20.81
C MET A 477 -6.23 -15.25 -20.29
N LEU A 478 -7.36 -15.72 -19.74
CA LEU A 478 -8.39 -14.86 -19.15
C LEU A 478 -7.80 -14.01 -18.01
N TYR A 479 -6.99 -14.62 -17.15
CA TYR A 479 -6.33 -13.92 -16.05
C TYR A 479 -5.43 -12.79 -16.55
N ASN A 480 -4.55 -13.07 -17.52
CA ASN A 480 -3.65 -12.08 -18.09
C ASN A 480 -4.40 -10.96 -18.83
N ALA A 481 -5.47 -11.30 -19.55
CA ALA A 481 -6.32 -10.31 -20.21
C ALA A 481 -7.05 -9.40 -19.21
N LEU A 482 -7.63 -9.97 -18.14
CA LEU A 482 -8.29 -9.20 -17.09
C LEU A 482 -7.29 -8.31 -16.34
N PHE A 483 -6.10 -8.83 -16.02
CA PHE A 483 -5.06 -8.06 -15.36
C PHE A 483 -4.59 -6.90 -16.24
N ALA A 484 -4.18 -7.17 -17.49
CA ALA A 484 -3.72 -6.13 -18.41
C ALA A 484 -4.83 -5.09 -18.69
N GLY A 485 -6.07 -5.53 -18.88
CA GLY A 485 -7.22 -4.66 -19.12
C GLY A 485 -7.53 -3.74 -17.93
N THR A 486 -7.59 -4.30 -16.72
CA THR A 486 -7.87 -3.50 -15.50
C THR A 486 -6.76 -2.51 -15.19
N VAL A 487 -5.48 -2.90 -15.33
CA VAL A 487 -4.34 -2.00 -15.11
C VAL A 487 -4.28 -0.91 -16.18
N THR A 488 -4.50 -1.25 -17.46
CA THR A 488 -4.53 -0.26 -18.55
C THR A 488 -5.67 0.73 -18.37
N LEU A 489 -6.88 0.26 -18.05
CA LEU A 489 -8.03 1.13 -17.79
C LEU A 489 -7.78 2.06 -16.59
N CYS A 490 -7.15 1.54 -15.53
CA CYS A 490 -6.73 2.30 -14.37
C CYS A 490 -5.71 3.40 -14.73
N LEU A 491 -4.68 3.05 -15.51
CA LEU A 491 -3.67 3.99 -15.99
C LEU A 491 -4.30 5.07 -16.86
N VAL A 492 -5.10 4.70 -17.84
CA VAL A 492 -5.80 5.64 -18.72
C VAL A 492 -6.70 6.56 -17.89
N ARG A 493 -7.55 6.03 -17.01
CA ARG A 493 -8.45 6.89 -16.21
C ARG A 493 -7.68 7.89 -15.34
N LYS A 494 -6.58 7.49 -14.72
CA LYS A 494 -5.80 8.35 -13.82
C LYS A 494 -4.91 9.33 -14.58
N PHE A 495 -4.16 8.85 -15.56
CA PHE A 495 -3.25 9.66 -16.37
C PHE A 495 -4.00 10.53 -17.37
N THR A 496 -5.00 10.03 -18.10
CA THR A 496 -5.83 10.89 -18.95
C THR A 496 -6.53 11.96 -18.13
N ALA A 497 -6.99 11.68 -16.89
CA ALA A 497 -7.55 12.74 -16.05
C ALA A 497 -6.51 13.77 -15.58
N SER A 498 -5.31 13.33 -15.19
CA SER A 498 -4.23 14.23 -14.74
C SER A 498 -3.65 15.05 -15.89
N VAL A 499 -3.35 14.40 -17.02
CA VAL A 499 -2.85 15.02 -18.25
C VAL A 499 -3.91 15.95 -18.83
N ARG A 500 -5.19 15.56 -18.86
CA ARG A 500 -6.28 16.44 -19.31
C ARG A 500 -6.45 17.65 -18.40
N ARG A 501 -6.31 17.52 -17.08
CA ARG A 501 -6.36 18.67 -16.15
C ARG A 501 -5.17 19.60 -16.36
N GLU A 502 -3.98 19.07 -16.54
CA GLU A 502 -2.79 19.86 -16.80
C GLU A 502 -2.84 20.53 -18.18
N LEU A 503 -3.27 19.81 -19.22
CA LEU A 503 -3.53 20.38 -20.54
C LEU A 503 -4.63 21.43 -20.50
N TYR A 504 -5.71 21.20 -19.75
CA TYR A 504 -6.78 22.18 -19.60
C TYR A 504 -6.31 23.40 -18.81
N ASN A 505 -5.48 23.25 -17.78
CA ASN A 505 -4.93 24.37 -17.03
C ASN A 505 -3.92 25.17 -17.86
N ARG A 506 -3.09 24.49 -18.66
CA ARG A 506 -2.17 25.16 -19.60
C ARG A 506 -2.93 25.80 -20.75
N PHE A 507 -3.90 25.11 -21.33
CA PHE A 507 -4.76 25.66 -22.38
C PHE A 507 -5.61 26.80 -21.86
N LYS A 508 -6.10 26.73 -20.61
CA LYS A 508 -6.78 27.83 -19.94
C LYS A 508 -5.83 28.98 -19.66
N TRP A 509 -4.59 28.73 -19.22
CA TRP A 509 -3.59 29.78 -19.05
C TRP A 509 -3.19 30.42 -20.39
N PHE A 510 -3.03 29.62 -21.45
CA PHE A 510 -2.81 30.12 -22.80
C PHE A 510 -4.04 30.86 -23.34
N ALA A 511 -5.24 30.39 -23.06
CA ALA A 511 -6.48 31.06 -23.40
C ALA A 511 -6.59 32.36 -22.62
N ASP A 512 -6.36 32.39 -21.31
CA ASP A 512 -6.35 33.59 -20.46
C ASP A 512 -5.25 34.59 -20.90
N ILE A 513 -4.13 34.11 -21.45
CA ILE A 513 -3.08 34.95 -22.07
C ILE A 513 -3.50 35.47 -23.45
N PHE A 514 -4.17 34.65 -24.27
CA PHE A 514 -4.69 35.06 -25.58
C PHE A 514 -5.98 35.88 -25.46
N THR A 515 -6.71 35.75 -24.35
CA THR A 515 -7.90 36.49 -23.99
C THR A 515 -7.59 37.53 -22.93
N LEU A 516 -6.36 38.06 -22.87
CA LEU A 516 -6.19 39.44 -22.45
C LEU A 516 -6.99 40.27 -23.47
N PRO A 517 -8.18 40.80 -23.12
CA PRO A 517 -8.77 41.83 -23.93
C PRO A 517 -7.87 43.06 -23.78
N GLU A 518 -8.01 44.01 -24.69
CA GLU A 518 -7.42 45.34 -24.63
C GLU A 518 -7.84 46.12 -23.36
N GLU A 519 -7.43 45.70 -22.17
CA GLU A 519 -7.65 46.46 -20.93
C GLU A 519 -6.64 47.62 -20.78
N SER A 520 -5.80 47.84 -21.80
CA SER A 520 -5.08 49.10 -21.99
C SER A 520 -5.94 50.20 -22.65
N ALA A 521 -7.17 49.90 -23.08
CA ALA A 521 -8.10 50.88 -23.66
C ALA A 521 -9.11 51.47 -22.64
N VAL A 522 -9.42 50.76 -21.55
CA VAL A 522 -10.40 51.25 -20.56
C VAL A 522 -9.79 52.29 -19.62
N ILE A 523 -8.51 52.17 -19.25
CA ILE A 523 -7.82 53.19 -18.44
C ILE A 523 -7.57 54.47 -19.26
N LYS A 524 -7.41 54.37 -20.59
CA LYS A 524 -7.27 55.56 -21.46
C LYS A 524 -8.60 56.28 -21.70
N SER A 525 -9.73 55.58 -21.75
CA SER A 525 -11.05 56.21 -21.89
C SER A 525 -11.54 56.85 -20.59
N SER A 526 -11.24 56.28 -19.42
CA SER A 526 -11.57 56.89 -18.12
C SER A 526 -10.69 58.11 -17.79
N LEU A 527 -9.42 58.14 -18.24
CA LEU A 527 -8.57 59.33 -18.10
C LEU A 527 -8.95 60.45 -19.10
N SER A 528 -9.34 60.07 -20.33
CA SER A 528 -9.80 61.02 -21.36
C SER A 528 -11.13 61.69 -20.98
N ALA A 529 -12.08 60.92 -20.43
CA ALA A 529 -13.35 61.44 -19.93
C ALA A 529 -13.16 62.38 -18.72
N ARG A 530 -12.21 62.09 -17.81
CA ARG A 530 -11.89 63.00 -16.69
C ARG A 530 -11.24 64.30 -17.17
N SER A 531 -10.34 64.24 -18.16
CA SER A 531 -9.70 65.45 -18.74
C SER A 531 -10.65 66.33 -19.55
N SER A 532 -11.72 65.75 -20.09
CA SER A 532 -12.72 66.47 -20.89
C SER A 532 -13.76 67.18 -20.01
N VAL A 533 -14.11 66.59 -18.85
CA VAL A 533 -15.01 67.19 -17.86
C VAL A 533 -14.31 68.33 -17.08
N GLU A 534 -13.01 68.22 -16.84
CA GLU A 534 -12.24 69.28 -16.15
C GLU A 534 -12.02 70.51 -17.04
N ARG A 535 -11.87 70.34 -18.37
CA ARG A 535 -11.82 71.47 -19.33
C ARG A 535 -13.17 72.15 -19.57
N THR A 536 -14.30 71.46 -19.37
CA THR A 536 -15.63 72.07 -19.51
C THR A 536 -16.09 72.83 -18.25
N MET A 537 -15.47 72.57 -17.09
CA MET A 537 -15.70 73.38 -15.88
C MET A 537 -14.79 74.61 -15.84
N VAL A 538 -13.52 74.52 -16.26
CA VAL A 538 -12.62 75.68 -16.32
C VAL A 538 -13.06 76.73 -17.35
N ASN A 539 -13.60 76.32 -18.50
CA ASN A 539 -14.06 77.25 -19.54
C ASN A 539 -15.44 77.88 -19.24
N LYS A 540 -16.15 77.42 -18.20
CA LYS A 540 -17.42 78.02 -17.77
C LYS A 540 -17.19 79.16 -16.78
N ASP A 541 -16.16 79.06 -15.94
CA ASP A 541 -15.81 80.10 -14.96
C ASP A 541 -15.13 81.31 -15.63
N GLU A 542 -14.32 81.12 -16.69
CA GLU A 542 -13.72 82.22 -17.46
C GLU A 542 -14.74 83.03 -18.31
N ILE A 543 -15.86 82.41 -18.71
CA ILE A 543 -16.90 83.11 -19.48
C ILE A 543 -17.81 83.93 -18.55
N THR A 544 -18.00 83.52 -17.29
CA THR A 544 -18.76 84.31 -16.30
C THR A 544 -18.01 85.52 -15.75
N GLN A 545 -16.67 85.51 -15.71
CA GLN A 545 -15.89 86.68 -15.28
C GLN A 545 -15.75 87.77 -16.35
N ASN A 546 -15.82 87.44 -17.64
CA ASN A 546 -15.76 88.43 -18.74
C ASN A 546 -17.11 89.11 -19.06
N VAL A 547 -18.22 88.67 -18.45
CA VAL A 547 -19.54 89.31 -18.64
C VAL A 547 -19.86 90.34 -17.54
N GLU A 548 -19.21 90.27 -16.37
CA GLU A 548 -19.38 91.30 -15.33
C GLU A 548 -18.48 92.54 -15.53
N HIS A 549 -17.41 92.45 -16.33
CA HIS A 549 -16.51 93.59 -16.56
C HIS A 549 -16.88 94.49 -17.76
N LEU A 550 -18.02 94.23 -18.44
CA LEU A 550 -18.51 95.06 -19.55
C LEU A 550 -19.82 95.81 -19.24
N LYS A 551 -20.20 95.90 -17.96
CA LYS A 551 -21.42 96.62 -17.53
C LYS A 551 -21.19 97.78 -16.56
N THR A 552 -19.94 98.19 -16.35
CA THR A 552 -19.57 99.44 -15.68
C THR A 552 -18.31 100.00 -16.31
N GLU A 553 -18.47 100.71 -17.42
CA GLU A 553 -17.85 102.00 -17.76
C GLU A 553 -18.54 102.61 -18.98
#